data_AF-A0A8J6UB15-F1
#
_entry.id   AF-A0A8J6UB15-F1
#
_cell.length_a   1.000
_cell.length_b   1.000
_cell.length_c   1.000
_cell.angle_alpha   90.00
_cell.angle_beta   90.00
_cell.angle_gamma   90.00
#
_symmetry.space_group_name_H-M   'P 1'
#
loop_
_entity.id
_entity.type
_entity.pdbx_description
1 polymer ?
#
loop_
_entity_poly.entity_id
_entity_poly.type
_entity_poly.pdbx_seq_one_letter_code
_entity_poly.pdbx_strand_id
1 'polypeptide(L)'
;MTTCESLDFADCIIRKDAELPDKELKRGHAGQYYYDELKASVNNDSDDDGYYYNFSIAESLPEGLDVIVDGRYVIFEGITLKKGQYNIYISLEVDPYEYDDEEGDIDVCRIGNTSRRYKLIIGD
;
A
#
# COMPACT_ATOMS: atom_id res chain seq x y z
N MET A 1 23.94 13.80 28.58
CA MET A 1 23.42 12.65 27.82
C MET A 1 21.93 12.89 27.68
N THR A 2 21.50 13.36 26.52
CA THR A 2 20.09 13.61 26.21
C THR A 2 19.48 12.25 25.90
N THR A 3 18.65 11.73 26.81
CA THR A 3 17.83 10.55 26.55
C THR A 3 16.73 10.98 25.58
N CYS A 4 16.87 10.55 24.32
CA CYS A 4 15.75 10.50 23.40
C CYS A 4 14.83 9.42 23.97
N GLU A 5 13.86 9.82 24.79
CA GLU A 5 12.82 8.92 25.26
C GLU A 5 12.09 8.43 24.01
N SER A 6 12.24 7.14 23.75
CA SER A 6 11.41 6.40 22.82
C SER A 6 9.97 6.63 23.25
N LEU A 7 9.27 7.54 22.57
CA LEU A 7 7.83 7.64 22.66
C LEU A 7 7.27 6.27 22.31
N ASP A 8 6.89 5.53 23.36
CA ASP A 8 6.28 4.23 23.22
C ASP A 8 4.97 4.42 22.45
N PHE A 9 4.74 3.59 21.42
CA PHE A 9 3.47 3.47 20.70
C PHE A 9 2.25 3.30 21.63
N ALA A 10 2.49 3.01 22.92
CA ALA A 10 1.49 2.80 23.96
C ALA A 10 0.71 4.05 24.36
N ASP A 11 1.26 5.26 24.17
CA ASP A 11 0.55 6.51 24.52
C ASP A 11 -0.34 7.05 23.38
N CYS A 12 -0.38 6.36 22.24
CA CYS A 12 -1.27 6.73 21.15
C CYS A 12 -2.70 6.25 21.43
N ILE A 13 -3.56 7.15 21.90
CA ILE A 13 -4.96 6.86 22.25
C ILE A 13 -5.77 6.39 21.02
N ILE A 14 -5.42 6.88 19.82
CA ILE A 14 -6.02 6.46 18.54
C ILE A 14 -4.90 6.09 17.57
N ARG A 15 -4.58 4.80 17.51
CA ARG A 15 -3.53 4.30 16.62
C ARG A 15 -4.01 4.35 15.16
N LYS A 16 -3.22 5.03 14.31
CA LYS A 16 -3.34 5.04 12.86
C LYS A 16 -2.38 4.01 12.27
N ASP A 17 -2.90 3.13 11.43
CA ASP A 17 -2.11 2.10 10.76
C ASP A 17 -2.41 2.12 9.25
N ALA A 18 -1.36 2.02 8.45
CA ALA A 18 -1.52 1.80 7.02
C ALA A 18 -2.19 0.44 6.76
N GLU A 19 -3.14 0.42 5.84
CA GLU A 19 -3.86 -0.78 5.44
C GLU A 19 -3.70 -1.07 3.94
N LEU A 20 -3.40 -2.34 3.67
CA LEU A 20 -3.49 -2.96 2.36
C LEU A 20 -4.67 -3.95 2.37
N PRO A 21 -5.58 -3.88 1.38
CA PRO A 21 -6.84 -4.59 1.45
C PRO A 21 -6.65 -6.11 1.50
N ASP A 22 -7.44 -6.76 2.35
CA ASP A 22 -7.52 -8.23 2.40
C ASP A 22 -8.40 -8.77 1.28
N LYS A 23 -7.89 -8.71 0.05
CA LYS A 23 -8.59 -9.23 -1.13
C LYS A 23 -7.71 -10.13 -1.98
N GLU A 24 -8.37 -11.06 -2.67
CA GLU A 24 -7.75 -11.79 -3.77
C GLU A 24 -7.79 -10.95 -5.05
N LEU A 25 -6.70 -11.00 -5.82
CA LEU A 25 -6.69 -10.44 -7.16
C LEU A 25 -7.58 -11.28 -8.07
N LYS A 26 -8.28 -10.62 -8.99
CA LYS A 26 -9.10 -11.29 -9.99
C LYS A 26 -8.26 -12.26 -10.81
N ARG A 27 -8.86 -13.37 -11.23
CA ARG A 27 -8.21 -14.29 -12.15
C ARG A 27 -8.17 -13.66 -13.55
N GLY A 28 -7.00 -13.63 -14.17
CA GLY A 28 -6.81 -13.22 -15.57
C GLY A 28 -6.77 -14.39 -16.53
N HIS A 29 -6.90 -14.08 -17.82
CA HIS A 29 -6.85 -15.04 -18.93
C HIS A 29 -5.77 -14.63 -19.92
N ALA A 30 -4.98 -15.60 -20.40
CA ALA A 30 -3.89 -15.33 -21.33
C ALA A 30 -4.42 -14.73 -22.64
N GLY A 31 -3.78 -13.66 -23.10
CA GLY A 31 -4.17 -12.94 -24.32
C GLY A 31 -5.39 -12.03 -24.16
N GLN A 32 -5.93 -11.89 -22.95
CA GLN A 32 -6.97 -10.92 -22.62
C GLN A 32 -6.38 -9.77 -21.80
N TYR A 33 -6.99 -8.60 -21.92
CA TYR A 33 -6.61 -7.45 -21.10
C TYR A 33 -7.02 -7.72 -19.65
N TYR A 34 -6.04 -7.64 -18.77
CA TYR A 34 -6.18 -7.79 -17.33
C TYR A 34 -6.26 -6.40 -16.68
N TYR A 35 -7.12 -6.25 -15.69
CA TYR A 35 -7.21 -5.06 -14.86
C TYR A 35 -7.72 -5.43 -13.45
N ASP A 36 -6.94 -5.05 -12.44
CA ASP A 36 -7.37 -5.05 -11.04
C ASP A 36 -6.58 -4.00 -10.26
N GLU A 37 -7.13 -3.54 -9.14
CA GLU A 37 -6.53 -2.46 -8.36
C GLU A 37 -6.63 -2.72 -6.86
N LEU A 38 -5.64 -2.28 -6.09
CA LEU A 38 -5.65 -2.30 -4.64
C LEU A 38 -5.69 -0.86 -4.16
N LYS A 39 -6.72 -0.51 -3.38
CA LYS A 39 -6.82 0.80 -2.74
C LYS A 39 -6.31 0.70 -1.30
N ALA A 40 -5.25 1.43 -0.99
CA ALA A 40 -4.75 1.57 0.37
C ALA A 40 -5.53 2.64 1.15
N SER A 41 -5.47 2.53 2.47
CA SER A 41 -6.07 3.46 3.42
C SER A 41 -5.24 3.55 4.70
N VAL A 42 -5.54 4.53 5.53
CA VAL A 42 -5.09 4.67 6.91
C VAL A 42 -6.28 4.44 7.81
N ASN A 43 -6.20 3.40 8.65
CA ASN A 43 -7.28 3.13 9.60
C ASN A 43 -7.37 4.19 10.69
N ASN A 44 -8.59 4.34 11.22
CA ASN A 44 -8.91 5.31 12.28
C ASN A 44 -8.65 6.77 11.90
N ASP A 45 -8.56 7.07 10.60
CA ASP A 45 -8.58 8.43 10.07
C ASP A 45 -9.66 8.57 8.98
N SER A 46 -10.39 9.67 9.01
CA SER A 46 -11.36 10.02 7.95
C SER A 46 -10.71 10.75 6.79
N ASP A 47 -9.54 11.39 7.01
CA ASP A 47 -8.80 12.12 5.99
C ASP A 47 -7.67 11.28 5.40
N ASP A 48 -8.12 10.25 4.70
CA ASP A 48 -7.31 9.23 4.05
C ASP A 48 -6.44 9.80 2.90
N ASP A 49 -6.81 10.99 2.39
CA ASP A 49 -6.10 11.71 1.32
C ASP A 49 -5.03 12.68 1.87
N GLY A 50 -4.99 12.91 3.18
CA GLY A 50 -3.99 13.73 3.89
C GLY A 50 -2.63 13.05 4.08
N TYR A 51 -2.34 11.98 3.34
CA TYR A 51 -1.14 11.16 3.50
C TYR A 51 -0.43 10.85 2.17
N TYR A 52 0.90 10.82 2.21
CA TYR A 52 1.73 10.28 1.14
C TYR A 52 1.83 8.75 1.25
N TYR A 53 1.47 8.04 0.19
CA TYR A 53 1.50 6.58 0.12
C TYR A 53 2.71 6.12 -0.67
N ASN A 54 3.71 5.62 0.04
CA ASN A 54 4.97 5.16 -0.51
C ASN A 54 4.93 3.64 -0.69
N PHE A 55 4.60 3.19 -1.90
CA PHE A 55 4.56 1.77 -2.24
C PHE A 55 5.93 1.27 -2.71
N SER A 56 6.32 0.09 -2.23
CA SER A 56 7.39 -0.71 -2.80
C SER A 56 6.84 -2.06 -3.22
N ILE A 57 6.95 -2.36 -4.52
CA ILE A 57 6.49 -3.62 -5.11
C ILE A 57 7.72 -4.46 -5.42
N ALA A 58 7.83 -5.59 -4.76
CA ALA A 58 8.85 -6.59 -5.02
C ALA A 58 8.24 -7.77 -5.80
N GLU A 59 9.06 -8.34 -6.68
CA GLU A 59 8.76 -9.40 -7.66
C GLU A 59 8.34 -8.91 -9.05
N SER A 60 8.72 -9.69 -10.06
CA SER A 60 8.43 -9.41 -11.47
C SER A 60 7.06 -9.93 -11.84
N LEU A 61 6.21 -9.06 -12.38
CA LEU A 61 5.03 -9.46 -13.14
C LEU A 61 5.40 -10.29 -14.37
N PRO A 62 4.48 -11.12 -14.90
CA PRO A 62 4.69 -11.69 -16.23
C PRO A 62 4.80 -10.60 -17.29
N GLU A 63 5.65 -10.86 -18.28
CA GLU A 63 5.81 -10.00 -19.45
C GLU A 63 4.45 -9.62 -20.07
N GLY A 64 4.25 -8.33 -20.27
CA GLY A 64 3.00 -7.75 -20.80
C GLY A 64 2.00 -7.31 -19.74
N LEU A 65 2.26 -7.56 -18.45
CA LEU A 65 1.57 -6.88 -17.35
C LEU A 65 2.49 -5.85 -16.70
N ASP A 66 1.90 -4.73 -16.33
CA ASP A 66 2.54 -3.62 -15.63
C ASP A 66 1.87 -3.39 -14.26
N VAL A 67 2.64 -2.84 -13.31
CA VAL A 67 2.11 -2.26 -12.08
C VAL A 67 2.29 -0.76 -12.14
N ILE A 68 1.20 -0.03 -11.89
CA ILE A 68 1.18 1.43 -11.83
C ILE A 68 0.74 1.83 -10.42
N VAL A 69 1.40 2.84 -9.87
CA VAL A 69 1.00 3.47 -8.61
C VAL A 69 0.39 4.82 -8.94
N ASP A 70 -0.85 5.04 -8.50
CA ASP A 70 -1.56 6.31 -8.66
C ASP A 70 -2.20 6.72 -7.33
N GLY A 71 -1.55 7.67 -6.64
CA GLY A 71 -1.92 8.09 -5.29
C GLY A 71 -1.98 6.89 -4.33
N ARG A 72 -3.19 6.49 -3.95
CA ARG A 72 -3.47 5.39 -3.00
C ARG A 72 -3.75 4.05 -3.69
N TYR A 73 -3.68 4.00 -5.02
CA TYR A 73 -4.00 2.83 -5.82
C TYR A 73 -2.74 2.15 -6.33
N VAL A 74 -2.69 0.83 -6.20
CA VAL A 74 -1.78 -0.04 -6.94
C VAL A 74 -2.59 -0.75 -8.01
N ILE A 75 -2.34 -0.42 -9.27
CA ILE A 75 -3.08 -0.88 -10.43
C ILE A 75 -2.24 -1.91 -11.18
N PHE A 76 -2.84 -3.07 -11.45
CA PHE A 76 -2.27 -4.12 -12.28
C PHE A 76 -3.01 -4.13 -13.62
N GLU A 77 -2.31 -3.89 -14.71
CA GLU A 77 -2.93 -3.87 -16.02
C GLU A 77 -2.04 -4.41 -17.14
N GLY A 78 -2.65 -4.76 -18.28
CA GLY A 78 -1.94 -5.14 -19.50
C GLY A 78 -2.45 -6.43 -20.12
N ILE A 79 -1.70 -6.96 -21.08
CA ILE A 79 -2.01 -8.21 -21.79
C ILE A 79 -0.78 -9.10 -21.72
N THR A 80 -0.90 -10.25 -21.06
CA THR A 80 0.16 -11.26 -21.04
C THR A 80 -0.29 -12.57 -21.70
N LEU A 81 0.65 -13.24 -22.37
CA LEU A 81 0.49 -14.61 -22.86
C LEU A 81 1.04 -15.66 -21.86
N LYS A 82 1.70 -15.21 -20.80
CA LYS A 82 2.36 -16.10 -19.82
C LYS A 82 1.38 -16.52 -18.73
N LYS A 83 0.88 -17.75 -18.86
CA LYS A 83 0.08 -18.43 -17.83
C LYS A 83 0.93 -18.75 -16.61
N GLY A 84 0.32 -18.71 -15.42
CA GLY A 84 1.03 -19.03 -14.19
C GLY A 84 0.39 -18.44 -12.94
N GLN A 85 1.04 -18.69 -11.82
CA GLN A 85 0.76 -18.05 -10.55
C GLN A 85 1.95 -17.17 -10.18
N TYR A 86 1.66 -15.91 -9.87
CA TYR A 86 2.66 -14.91 -9.51
C TYR A 86 2.35 -14.42 -8.11
N ASN A 87 3.35 -14.45 -7.23
CA ASN A 87 3.22 -13.86 -5.90
C ASN A 87 3.80 -12.46 -6.00
N ILE A 88 3.06 -11.47 -5.49
CA ILE A 88 3.44 -10.07 -5.60
C ILE A 88 3.53 -9.56 -4.17
N TYR A 89 4.72 -9.10 -3.78
CA TYR A 89 4.94 -8.55 -2.46
C TYR A 89 4.82 -7.04 -2.53
N ILE A 90 3.89 -6.48 -1.76
CA ILE A 90 3.70 -5.03 -1.66
C ILE A 90 3.96 -4.63 -0.22
N SER A 91 4.88 -3.70 -0.03
CA SER A 91 5.00 -2.95 1.22
C SER A 91 4.52 -1.53 1.01
N LEU A 92 3.88 -1.00 2.04
CA LEU A 92 3.34 0.35 2.09
C LEU A 92 3.89 1.06 3.34
N GLU A 93 4.53 2.18 3.09
CA GLU A 93 4.88 3.19 4.09
C GLU A 93 3.99 4.41 3.87
N VAL A 94 3.49 5.00 4.95
CA VAL A 94 2.60 6.16 4.88
C VAL A 94 3.19 7.27 5.72
N ASP A 95 3.33 8.44 5.10
CA ASP A 95 3.83 9.64 5.74
C ASP A 95 2.72 10.71 5.75
N PRO A 96 2.52 11.44 6.86
CA PRO A 96 1.60 12.58 6.86
C PRO A 96 2.08 13.65 5.87
N TYR A 97 1.16 14.33 5.21
CA TYR A 97 1.51 15.60 4.57
C TYR A 97 1.94 16.56 5.68
N GLU A 98 3.19 17.04 5.65
CA GLU A 98 3.63 18.06 6.60
C GLU A 98 2.77 19.32 6.40
N TYR A 99 1.85 19.57 7.32
CA TYR A 99 1.26 20.89 7.49
C TYR A 99 2.21 21.68 8.38
N ASP A 100 2.80 22.73 7.79
CA ASP A 100 3.65 23.73 8.44
C ASP A 100 2.77 24.58 9.39
N ASP A 101 2.11 23.97 10.36
CA ASP A 101 1.35 24.66 11.41
C ASP A 101 2.26 24.82 12.63
N GLU A 102 2.99 25.94 12.63
CA GLU A 102 3.49 26.55 13.85
C GLU A 102 2.30 26.77 14.81
N GLU A 103 2.16 25.89 15.82
CA GLU A 103 1.10 25.86 16.85
C GLU A 103 -0.08 24.88 16.65
N GLY A 104 0.22 23.59 16.49
CA GLY A 104 -0.74 22.54 16.79
C GLY A 104 0.01 21.27 17.18
N ASP A 105 -0.45 20.56 18.21
CA ASP A 105 0.11 19.29 18.64
C ASP A 105 0.47 18.41 17.43
N ILE A 106 1.77 18.25 17.16
CA ILE A 106 2.26 17.27 16.20
C ILE A 106 1.66 15.96 16.66
N ASP A 107 0.81 15.36 15.84
CA ASP A 107 0.32 14.00 16.04
C ASP A 107 1.54 13.06 15.93
N VAL A 108 2.30 12.97 17.02
CA VAL A 108 3.55 12.19 17.16
C VAL A 108 3.27 10.69 17.09
N CYS A 109 2.02 10.28 16.89
CA CYS A 109 1.64 8.92 16.57
C CYS A 109 2.18 8.56 15.18
N ARG A 110 3.37 7.96 15.16
CA ARG A 110 3.94 7.35 13.96
C ARG A 110 2.93 6.37 13.33
N ILE A 111 2.61 6.57 12.07
CA ILE A 111 1.73 5.67 11.31
C ILE A 111 2.47 4.35 11.10
N GLY A 112 1.81 3.24 11.43
CA GLY A 112 2.36 1.91 11.20
C GLY A 112 2.54 1.63 9.71
N ASN A 113 3.67 1.05 9.32
CA ASN A 113 3.84 0.49 7.98
C ASN A 113 3.16 -0.88 7.87
N THR A 114 2.87 -1.30 6.63
CA THR A 114 2.25 -2.60 6.38
C THR A 114 2.85 -3.28 5.15
N SER A 115 2.66 -4.59 5.06
CA SER A 115 3.05 -5.35 3.89
C SER A 115 2.12 -6.55 3.70
N ARG A 116 1.92 -6.93 2.43
CA ARG A 116 1.02 -8.02 2.06
C ARG A 116 1.49 -8.70 0.79
N ARG A 117 1.24 -10.02 0.71
CA ARG A 117 1.45 -10.81 -0.51
C ARG A 117 0.12 -10.99 -1.22
N TYR A 118 0.10 -10.70 -2.51
CA TYR A 118 -1.03 -10.93 -3.38
C TYR A 118 -0.71 -12.03 -4.37
N LYS A 119 -1.70 -12.86 -4.68
CA LYS A 119 -1.57 -13.93 -5.67
C LYS A 119 -2.31 -13.54 -6.93
N LEU A 120 -1.58 -13.41 -8.02
CA LEU A 120 -2.11 -13.23 -9.36
C LEU A 120 -2.12 -14.57 -10.10
N ILE A 121 -3.26 -14.95 -10.66
CA ILE A 121 -3.42 -16.17 -11.45
C ILE A 121 -3.81 -15.82 -12.87
N ILE A 122 -2.98 -16.22 -13.84
CA ILE A 122 -3.27 -16.12 -15.28
C ILE A 122 -3.50 -17.53 -15.83
N GLY A 123 -4.72 -17.78 -16.32
CA GLY A 123 -5.15 -19.08 -16.88
C GLY A 123 -5.40 -19.06 -18.39
N ASP A 124 -6.03 -20.13 -18.87
CA ASP A 124 -6.63 -20.22 -20.21
C ASP A 124 -7.86 -19.33 -20.35
#